data_AF-A0A954WG24-F1
#
_entry.id   AF-A0A954WG24-F1
#
_cell.length_a   1.000
_cell.length_b   1.000
_cell.length_c   1.000
_cell.angle_alpha   90.00
_cell.angle_beta   90.00
_cell.angle_gamma   90.00
#
_symmetry.space_group_name_H-M   'P 1'
#
loop_
_entity.id
_entity.type
_entity.pdbx_description
1 polymer ?
#
loop_
_entity_poly.entity_id
_entity_poly.type
_entity_poly.pdbx_seq_one_letter_code
_entity_poly.pdbx_strand_id
1 'polypeptide(L)'
;GRYRLQLTDLFGGTRTDPNNEYRLVIRQAAPDFALVAWALHMELRNGDRNALSKPMALRNGSTIALEVVAVRRDGFAGEISLTMEDLPDGVTATGLKIAAGETRGIMLLTAQQDAPRGWRNARLFGQATIGEEEVTRPVHLACMAWPVRDAWQEIPAPRLLSGAPVSVGGSEFAQISIAAQENKVYEAQAGTTLTIPLVHIRRGDFSGATTGLRTFGAGLDRNASFDVPLTADQSEAVLDLAKLKTPPGDYTIAFYGSPVAKHRHNPDAVLKAERELKQAQQQLDEATAESDRLAKEAAAASADQKNEIEELSRAAAENKKAAEASVAAADKRLKDATTQAQPKDIVDIVVSEPIAIRILPAESK
;
A
#
# COMPACT_ATOMS: atom_id res chain seq x y z
N GLY A 1 1.25 -33.63 -44.72
CA GLY A 1 2.06 -34.87 -44.69
C GLY A 1 1.61 -35.76 -43.54
N ARG A 2 2.20 -36.96 -43.40
CA ARG A 2 1.98 -37.83 -42.21
C ARG A 2 2.96 -37.38 -41.12
N TYR A 3 2.44 -36.96 -39.97
CA TYR A 3 3.26 -36.53 -38.82
C TYR A 3 3.23 -37.58 -37.72
N ARG A 4 4.34 -37.73 -36.99
CA ARG A 4 4.43 -38.52 -35.76
C ARG A 4 4.68 -37.54 -34.60
N LEU A 5 3.85 -37.62 -33.58
CA LEU A 5 4.00 -36.86 -32.34
C LEU A 5 4.34 -37.84 -31.23
N GLN A 6 5.34 -37.49 -30.42
CA GLN A 6 5.78 -38.27 -29.27
C GLN A 6 5.91 -37.32 -28.08
N LEU A 7 5.34 -37.71 -26.95
CA LEU A 7 5.45 -36.99 -25.69
C LEU A 7 6.38 -37.78 -24.78
N THR A 8 7.44 -37.14 -24.32
CA THR A 8 8.46 -37.73 -23.44
C THR A 8 8.69 -36.80 -22.27
N ASP A 9 8.84 -37.37 -21.07
CA ASP A 9 9.36 -36.65 -19.91
C ASP A 9 10.81 -36.19 -20.16
N LEU A 10 11.16 -34.97 -19.75
CA LEU A 10 12.52 -34.41 -19.82
C LEU A 10 13.52 -35.20 -18.95
N PHE A 11 13.05 -36.00 -17.99
CA PHE A 11 13.89 -36.91 -17.19
C PHE A 11 14.09 -38.31 -17.82
N GLY A 12 13.76 -38.49 -19.11
CA GLY A 12 14.13 -39.68 -19.87
C GLY A 12 13.41 -40.97 -19.47
N GLY A 13 12.23 -40.87 -18.83
CA GLY A 13 11.37 -42.03 -18.54
C GLY A 13 11.79 -42.90 -17.35
N THR A 14 12.67 -42.41 -16.47
CA THR A 14 13.08 -43.16 -15.26
C THR A 14 12.08 -43.06 -14.10
N ARG A 15 11.04 -42.22 -14.24
CA ARG A 15 10.02 -41.99 -13.22
C ARG A 15 8.64 -42.41 -13.73
N THR A 16 8.05 -43.37 -13.04
CA THR A 16 6.66 -43.80 -13.23
C THR A 16 5.84 -43.30 -12.04
N ASP A 17 5.50 -42.01 -12.04
CA ASP A 17 4.63 -41.40 -11.04
C ASP A 17 3.25 -41.12 -11.67
N PRO A 18 2.15 -41.70 -11.14
CA PRO A 18 0.81 -41.46 -11.68
C PRO A 18 0.35 -39.99 -11.59
N ASN A 19 1.01 -39.15 -10.80
CA ASN A 19 0.73 -37.72 -10.71
C ASN A 19 1.39 -36.90 -11.83
N ASN A 20 2.26 -37.50 -12.66
CA ASN A 20 2.81 -36.84 -13.83
C ASN A 20 1.76 -36.82 -14.95
N GLU A 21 0.81 -35.89 -14.85
CA GLU A 21 -0.24 -35.70 -15.84
C GLU A 21 0.25 -34.88 -17.03
N TYR A 22 0.45 -35.54 -18.18
CA TYR A 22 0.80 -34.86 -19.42
C TYR A 22 -0.43 -34.67 -20.30
N ARG A 23 -0.59 -33.46 -20.86
CA ARG A 23 -1.68 -33.15 -21.79
C ARG A 23 -1.13 -32.61 -23.10
N LEU A 24 -1.33 -33.37 -24.19
CA LEU A 24 -1.12 -32.88 -25.56
C LEU A 24 -2.46 -32.41 -26.13
N VAL A 25 -2.50 -31.17 -26.63
CA VAL A 25 -3.68 -30.58 -27.29
C VAL A 25 -3.33 -30.24 -28.73
N ILE A 26 -4.04 -30.84 -29.69
CA ILE A 26 -3.89 -30.56 -31.12
C ILE A 26 -5.20 -29.97 -31.63
N ARG A 27 -5.18 -28.68 -31.98
CA ARG A 27 -6.31 -27.94 -32.53
C ARG A 27 -5.80 -26.74 -33.31
N GLN A 28 -6.71 -26.04 -34.00
CA GLN A 28 -6.41 -24.71 -34.52
C GLN A 28 -6.04 -23.77 -33.36
N ALA A 29 -5.11 -22.86 -33.62
CA ALA A 29 -4.71 -21.82 -32.66
C ALA A 29 -5.94 -20.99 -32.30
N ALA A 30 -6.15 -20.78 -31.00
CA ALA A 30 -7.18 -19.90 -30.47
C ALA A 30 -6.47 -18.87 -29.59
N PRO A 31 -5.94 -17.79 -30.19
CA PRO A 31 -5.22 -16.75 -29.45
C PRO A 31 -6.07 -16.25 -28.28
N ASP A 32 -5.47 -16.19 -27.10
CA ASP A 32 -6.14 -15.76 -25.87
C ASP A 32 -5.10 -15.36 -24.82
N PHE A 33 -5.56 -14.86 -23.66
CA PHE A 33 -4.70 -14.57 -22.53
C PHE A 33 -5.40 -14.83 -21.19
N ALA A 34 -4.61 -15.05 -20.15
CA ALA A 34 -5.05 -15.06 -18.77
C ALA A 34 -4.20 -14.07 -17.95
N LEU A 35 -4.81 -13.47 -16.92
CA LEU A 35 -4.17 -12.44 -16.11
C LEU A 35 -4.18 -12.84 -14.64
N VAL A 36 -3.04 -12.66 -13.99
CA VAL A 36 -2.87 -12.81 -12.54
C VAL A 36 -2.16 -11.57 -12.02
N ALA A 37 -2.58 -11.06 -10.87
CA ALA A 37 -1.90 -9.93 -10.25
C ALA A 37 -1.54 -10.18 -8.79
N TRP A 38 -0.46 -9.56 -8.32
CA TRP A 38 -0.09 -9.56 -6.91
C TRP A 38 0.25 -8.15 -6.45
N ALA A 39 -0.03 -7.83 -5.19
CA ALA A 39 0.43 -6.59 -4.60
C ALA A 39 1.97 -6.60 -4.56
N LEU A 40 2.58 -5.58 -5.17
CA LEU A 40 4.02 -5.57 -5.41
C LEU A 40 4.79 -5.66 -4.09
N HIS A 41 5.52 -6.76 -3.94
CA HIS A 41 6.59 -6.90 -2.97
C HIS A 41 7.91 -6.73 -3.71
N MET A 42 8.83 -5.99 -3.09
CA MET A 42 10.17 -5.77 -3.62
C MET A 42 11.14 -6.23 -2.56
N GLU A 43 12.33 -6.66 -2.96
CA GLU A 43 13.42 -6.89 -2.03
C GLU A 43 13.73 -5.57 -1.30
N LEU A 44 13.40 -5.51 -0.01
CA LEU A 44 13.55 -4.28 0.77
C LEU A 44 14.97 -4.11 1.32
N ARG A 45 15.73 -5.20 1.39
CA ARG A 45 17.09 -5.26 1.93
C ARG A 45 17.92 -6.27 1.13
N ASN A 46 19.23 -6.09 1.13
CA ASN A 46 20.12 -7.07 0.52
C ASN A 46 19.96 -8.43 1.21
N GLY A 47 19.75 -9.49 0.43
CA GLY A 47 19.48 -10.83 0.95
C GLY A 47 18.08 -11.02 1.52
N ASP A 48 17.16 -10.09 1.30
CA ASP A 48 15.73 -10.29 1.59
C ASP A 48 15.18 -11.39 0.67
N ARG A 49 14.78 -12.50 1.28
CA ARG A 49 14.20 -13.68 0.60
C ARG A 49 12.80 -13.98 1.11
N ASN A 50 12.16 -12.99 1.72
CA ASN A 50 10.81 -13.19 2.22
C ASN A 50 9.83 -13.32 1.04
N ALA A 51 8.94 -14.30 1.10
CA ALA A 51 7.79 -14.38 0.21
C ALA A 51 6.54 -14.05 1.02
N LEU A 52 6.05 -12.82 0.88
CA LEU A 52 4.97 -12.28 1.71
C LEU A 52 3.79 -11.86 0.84
N SER A 53 2.60 -11.93 1.43
CA SER A 53 1.40 -11.29 0.88
C SER A 53 1.27 -9.87 1.43
N LYS A 54 0.94 -8.92 0.58
CA LYS A 54 0.56 -7.57 1.02
C LYS A 54 -0.95 -7.37 0.87
N PRO A 55 -1.65 -6.86 1.90
CA PRO A 55 -3.02 -6.44 1.74
C PRO A 55 -3.07 -5.20 0.83
N MET A 56 -4.16 -5.04 0.07
CA MET A 56 -4.48 -3.76 -0.59
C MET A 56 -5.18 -2.84 0.39
N ALA A 57 -4.50 -2.56 1.52
CA ALA A 57 -4.94 -1.63 2.56
C ALA A 57 -4.14 -0.34 2.43
N LEU A 58 -4.75 0.65 1.78
CA LEU A 58 -4.12 1.93 1.47
C LEU A 58 -4.16 2.84 2.70
N ARG A 59 -3.05 3.57 2.87
CA ARG A 59 -3.00 4.76 3.71
C ARG A 59 -3.47 5.96 2.90
N ASN A 60 -4.04 6.95 3.57
CA ASN A 60 -4.40 8.21 2.93
C ASN A 60 -3.16 8.86 2.29
N GLY A 61 -3.28 9.26 1.02
CA GLY A 61 -2.17 9.82 0.24
C GLY A 61 -1.13 8.79 -0.22
N SER A 62 -1.40 7.48 -0.15
CA SER A 62 -0.49 6.46 -0.70
C SER A 62 -0.92 6.03 -2.10
N THR A 63 0.07 5.68 -2.92
CA THR A 63 -0.13 4.84 -4.10
C THR A 63 0.48 3.47 -3.83
N ILE A 64 -0.25 2.40 -4.16
CA ILE A 64 0.26 1.03 -4.18
C ILE A 64 0.30 0.52 -5.62
N ALA A 65 1.28 -0.34 -5.92
CA ALA A 65 1.40 -0.99 -7.21
C ALA A 65 0.99 -2.46 -7.11
N LEU A 66 0.16 -2.93 -8.03
CA LEU A 66 -0.05 -4.34 -8.32
C LEU A 66 0.74 -4.68 -9.57
N GLU A 67 1.52 -5.73 -9.53
CA GLU A 67 2.10 -6.29 -10.73
C GLU A 67 1.10 -7.24 -11.37
N VAL A 68 0.90 -7.12 -12.68
CA VAL A 68 -0.02 -7.95 -13.45
C VAL A 68 0.78 -8.75 -14.46
N VAL A 69 0.66 -10.06 -14.41
CA VAL A 69 1.30 -11.00 -15.33
C VAL A 69 0.29 -11.48 -16.37
N ALA A 70 0.69 -11.41 -17.64
CA ALA A 70 -0.05 -11.94 -18.77
C ALA A 70 0.50 -13.30 -19.22
N VAL A 71 -0.33 -14.33 -19.05
CA VAL A 71 -0.10 -15.65 -19.65
C VAL A 71 -0.76 -15.66 -21.03
N ARG A 72 0.04 -15.36 -22.05
CA ARG A 72 -0.38 -15.33 -23.46
C ARG A 72 -0.46 -16.74 -24.03
N ARG A 73 -1.52 -17.04 -24.79
CA ARG A 73 -1.81 -18.37 -25.34
C ARG A 73 -1.89 -18.32 -26.86
N ASP A 74 -1.48 -19.41 -27.49
CA ASP A 74 -1.66 -19.68 -28.92
C ASP A 74 -1.22 -18.54 -29.85
N GLY A 75 -0.14 -17.85 -29.50
CA GLY A 75 0.43 -16.77 -30.31
C GLY A 75 -0.23 -15.40 -30.13
N PHE A 76 -1.13 -15.21 -29.15
CA PHE A 76 -1.66 -13.88 -28.84
C PHE A 76 -0.54 -12.93 -28.39
N ALA A 77 -0.33 -11.85 -29.16
CA ALA A 77 0.71 -10.86 -28.91
C ALA A 77 0.17 -9.42 -28.79
N GLY A 78 -1.15 -9.22 -28.74
CA GLY A 78 -1.75 -7.90 -28.67
C GLY A 78 -1.47 -7.15 -27.36
N GLU A 79 -1.65 -5.84 -27.38
CA GLU A 79 -1.66 -5.02 -26.16
C GLU A 79 -2.86 -5.39 -25.26
N ILE A 80 -2.69 -5.30 -23.94
CA ILE A 80 -3.76 -5.51 -22.96
C ILE A 80 -3.89 -4.25 -22.10
N SER A 81 -5.08 -3.64 -22.13
CA SER A 81 -5.44 -2.52 -21.24
C SER A 81 -5.96 -3.07 -19.91
N LEU A 82 -5.51 -2.51 -18.79
CA LEU A 82 -5.90 -2.96 -17.45
C LEU A 82 -6.84 -1.94 -16.80
N THR A 83 -7.95 -2.43 -16.23
CA THR A 83 -8.97 -1.59 -15.61
C THR A 83 -9.39 -2.17 -14.27
N MET A 84 -9.57 -1.31 -13.27
CA MET A 84 -10.08 -1.69 -11.96
C MET A 84 -11.22 -0.75 -11.55
N GLU A 85 -12.35 -1.34 -11.20
CA GLU A 85 -13.59 -0.62 -10.87
C GLU A 85 -14.12 -1.04 -9.49
N ASP A 86 -15.20 -0.40 -9.05
CA ASP A 86 -15.83 -0.64 -7.74
C ASP A 86 -14.88 -0.42 -6.56
N LEU A 87 -14.11 0.67 -6.61
CA LEU A 87 -13.17 1.06 -5.56
C LEU A 87 -13.86 1.83 -4.42
N PRO A 88 -13.28 1.87 -3.20
CA PRO A 88 -13.75 2.75 -2.15
C PRO A 88 -13.72 4.22 -2.56
N ASP A 89 -14.61 5.04 -1.99
CA ASP A 89 -14.64 6.48 -2.23
C ASP A 89 -13.27 7.12 -1.94
N GLY A 90 -12.82 8.02 -2.83
CA GLY A 90 -11.49 8.63 -2.74
C GLY A 90 -10.32 7.73 -3.14
N VAL A 91 -10.57 6.52 -3.66
CA VAL A 91 -9.55 5.63 -4.24
C VAL A 91 -9.71 5.54 -5.75
N THR A 92 -8.63 5.78 -6.48
CA THR A 92 -8.57 5.68 -7.95
C THR A 92 -7.63 4.58 -8.38
N ALA A 93 -7.89 3.99 -9.54
CA ALA A 93 -6.99 3.04 -10.18
C ALA A 93 -6.52 3.55 -11.55
N THR A 94 -5.28 3.26 -11.89
CA THR A 94 -4.69 3.60 -13.18
C THR A 94 -3.84 2.43 -13.65
N GLY A 95 -4.33 1.74 -14.68
CA GLY A 95 -3.62 0.64 -15.30
C GLY A 95 -2.54 1.15 -16.25
N LEU A 96 -1.31 0.70 -16.06
CA LEU A 96 -0.29 0.77 -17.11
C LEU A 96 -0.61 -0.32 -18.13
N LYS A 97 -0.61 0.03 -19.41
CA LYS A 97 -0.81 -0.93 -20.52
C LYS A 97 0.24 -2.04 -20.46
N ILE A 98 -0.18 -3.29 -20.67
CA ILE A 98 0.75 -4.38 -20.99
C ILE A 98 0.96 -4.33 -22.50
N ALA A 99 2.11 -3.80 -22.92
CA ALA A 99 2.42 -3.62 -24.34
C ALA A 99 2.37 -4.94 -25.13
N ALA A 100 2.22 -4.82 -26.44
CA ALA A 100 2.22 -5.96 -27.34
C ALA A 100 3.47 -6.84 -27.13
N GLY A 101 3.27 -8.16 -26.99
CA GLY A 101 4.32 -9.14 -26.72
C GLY A 101 4.84 -9.18 -25.27
N GLU A 102 4.64 -8.14 -24.48
CA GLU A 102 5.11 -8.09 -23.08
C GLU A 102 4.27 -8.96 -22.15
N THR A 103 4.89 -9.50 -21.11
CA THR A 103 4.26 -10.44 -20.15
C THR A 103 3.94 -9.80 -18.80
N ARG A 104 4.30 -8.54 -18.59
CA ARG A 104 4.18 -7.83 -17.31
C ARG A 104 3.63 -6.42 -17.51
N GLY A 105 2.75 -6.00 -16.60
CA GLY A 105 2.28 -4.62 -16.45
C GLY A 105 2.08 -4.27 -14.99
N ILE A 106 1.66 -3.03 -14.74
CA ILE A 106 1.44 -2.49 -13.39
C ILE A 106 0.05 -1.87 -13.33
N MET A 107 -0.68 -2.14 -12.25
CA MET A 107 -1.90 -1.41 -11.89
C MET A 107 -1.59 -0.56 -10.65
N LEU A 108 -1.82 0.74 -10.73
CA LEU A 108 -1.60 1.68 -9.64
C LEU A 108 -2.93 1.97 -8.95
N LEU A 109 -2.97 1.88 -7.63
CA LEU A 109 -4.11 2.33 -6.83
C LEU A 109 -3.67 3.47 -5.94
N THR A 110 -4.33 4.63 -6.05
CA THR A 110 -4.02 5.83 -5.28
C THR A 110 -5.19 6.17 -4.36
N ALA A 111 -4.92 6.33 -3.07
CA ALA A 111 -5.89 6.87 -2.12
C ALA A 111 -5.64 8.37 -1.94
N GLN A 112 -6.66 9.18 -2.17
CA GLN A 112 -6.61 10.61 -1.89
C GLN A 112 -6.28 10.87 -0.42
N GLN A 113 -5.71 12.04 -0.13
CA GLN A 113 -5.33 12.41 1.23
C GLN A 113 -6.54 12.43 2.19
N ASP A 114 -7.72 12.79 1.70
CA ASP A 114 -8.96 12.89 2.45
C ASP A 114 -9.93 11.72 2.19
N ALA A 115 -9.46 10.66 1.52
CA ALA A 115 -10.27 9.47 1.27
C ALA A 115 -10.88 8.92 2.57
N PRO A 116 -12.22 8.84 2.69
CA PRO A 116 -12.87 8.36 3.90
C PRO A 116 -12.57 6.88 4.11
N ARG A 117 -12.65 6.41 5.37
CA ARG A 117 -12.51 4.99 5.68
C ARG A 117 -13.51 4.18 4.86
N GLY A 118 -13.01 3.20 4.11
CA GLY A 118 -13.83 2.44 3.18
C GLY A 118 -13.25 1.08 2.82
N TRP A 119 -14.12 0.20 2.34
CA TRP A 119 -13.77 -1.11 1.81
C TRP A 119 -14.69 -1.47 0.64
N ARG A 120 -14.13 -2.11 -0.37
CA ARG A 120 -14.86 -2.73 -1.48
C ARG A 120 -14.16 -4.01 -1.93
N ASN A 121 -14.94 -4.92 -2.50
CA ASN A 121 -14.40 -6.00 -3.31
C ASN A 121 -14.43 -5.54 -4.77
N ALA A 122 -13.31 -4.99 -5.23
CA ALA A 122 -13.18 -4.35 -6.53
C ALA A 122 -13.16 -5.36 -7.69
N ARG A 123 -13.39 -4.87 -8.90
CA ARG A 123 -13.37 -5.67 -10.13
C ARG A 123 -12.16 -5.29 -10.98
N LEU A 124 -11.16 -6.17 -11.07
CA LEU A 124 -9.96 -5.99 -11.89
C LEU A 124 -10.04 -6.89 -13.14
N PHE A 125 -9.86 -6.30 -14.32
CA PHE A 125 -9.95 -7.01 -15.59
C PHE A 125 -9.00 -6.40 -16.62
N GLY A 126 -8.71 -7.19 -17.67
CA GLY A 126 -7.96 -6.72 -18.83
C GLY A 126 -8.76 -6.85 -20.11
N GLN A 127 -8.59 -5.89 -21.01
CA GLN A 127 -9.22 -5.82 -22.32
C GLN A 127 -8.18 -5.88 -23.42
N ALA A 128 -8.45 -6.63 -24.48
CA ALA A 128 -7.64 -6.64 -25.69
C ALA A 128 -8.49 -7.00 -26.91
N THR A 129 -7.98 -6.66 -28.10
CA THR A 129 -8.58 -7.09 -29.37
C THR A 129 -7.97 -8.42 -29.81
N ILE A 130 -8.83 -9.40 -30.11
CA ILE A 130 -8.45 -10.70 -30.70
C ILE A 130 -9.19 -10.84 -32.03
N GLY A 131 -8.45 -10.79 -33.13
CA GLY A 131 -9.07 -10.67 -34.45
C GLY A 131 -9.79 -9.32 -34.58
N GLU A 132 -11.10 -9.35 -34.78
CA GLU A 132 -11.96 -8.16 -34.86
C GLU A 132 -12.78 -7.92 -33.58
N GLU A 133 -12.68 -8.82 -32.59
CA GLU A 133 -13.49 -8.77 -31.37
C GLU A 133 -12.69 -8.19 -30.20
N GLU A 134 -13.33 -7.33 -29.41
CA GLU A 134 -12.82 -6.94 -28.10
C GLU A 134 -13.19 -8.00 -27.06
N VAL A 135 -12.19 -8.53 -26.37
CA VAL A 135 -12.37 -9.52 -25.32
C VAL A 135 -11.99 -8.94 -23.96
N THR A 136 -12.79 -9.26 -22.95
CA THR A 136 -12.49 -8.98 -21.54
C THR A 136 -12.11 -10.26 -20.81
N ARG A 137 -11.07 -10.20 -19.98
CA ARG A 137 -10.66 -11.31 -19.09
C ARG A 137 -10.51 -10.79 -17.65
N PRO A 138 -10.99 -11.54 -16.64
CA PRO A 138 -10.74 -11.17 -15.25
C PRO A 138 -9.24 -11.26 -14.95
N VAL A 139 -8.77 -10.41 -14.03
CA VAL A 139 -7.47 -10.58 -13.40
C VAL A 139 -7.67 -11.22 -12.04
N HIS A 140 -7.07 -12.39 -11.83
CA HIS A 140 -7.13 -13.05 -10.54
C HIS A 140 -6.02 -12.52 -9.63
N LEU A 141 -6.36 -12.04 -8.43
CA LEU A 141 -5.33 -11.73 -7.46
C LEU A 141 -4.71 -13.01 -6.91
N ALA A 142 -3.39 -12.98 -6.71
CA ALA A 142 -2.62 -14.02 -6.07
C ALA A 142 -2.02 -13.49 -4.75
N CYS A 143 -1.86 -14.39 -3.80
CA CYS A 143 -1.14 -14.14 -2.56
C CYS A 143 -0.42 -15.42 -2.11
N MET A 144 0.55 -15.30 -1.22
CA MET A 144 1.12 -16.45 -0.53
C MET A 144 0.09 -17.05 0.43
N ALA A 145 -0.08 -18.38 0.40
CA ALA A 145 -0.92 -19.10 1.35
C ALA A 145 -0.47 -18.85 2.80
N TRP A 146 0.85 -18.83 3.00
CA TRP A 146 1.52 -18.48 4.25
C TRP A 146 2.76 -17.63 3.95
N PRO A 147 3.12 -16.67 4.82
CA PRO A 147 4.35 -15.92 4.67
C PRO A 147 5.56 -16.84 4.84
N VAL A 148 6.50 -16.80 3.90
CA VAL A 148 7.78 -17.52 3.98
C VAL A 148 8.88 -16.52 4.30
N ARG A 149 9.71 -16.83 5.30
CA ARG A 149 10.81 -15.95 5.71
C ARG A 149 12.05 -16.06 4.82
N ASP A 150 12.34 -17.26 4.32
CA ASP A 150 13.46 -17.51 3.43
C ASP A 150 13.05 -18.51 2.35
N ALA A 151 12.76 -17.99 1.16
CA ALA A 151 12.32 -18.77 0.00
C ALA A 151 13.37 -19.76 -0.54
N TRP A 152 14.60 -19.76 0.01
CA TRP A 152 15.59 -20.81 -0.28
C TRP A 152 15.48 -22.01 0.66
N GLN A 153 14.93 -21.82 1.86
CA GLN A 153 14.74 -22.88 2.85
C GLN A 153 13.36 -23.52 2.78
N GLU A 154 12.37 -22.76 2.33
CA GLU A 154 10.98 -23.19 2.22
C GLU A 154 10.43 -22.75 0.86
N ILE A 155 9.69 -23.64 0.19
CA ILE A 155 9.11 -23.37 -1.12
C ILE A 155 7.84 -22.52 -0.93
N PRO A 156 7.78 -21.29 -1.46
CA PRO A 156 6.57 -20.48 -1.36
C PRO A 156 5.39 -21.15 -2.07
N ALA A 157 4.24 -21.17 -1.40
CA ALA A 157 2.99 -21.71 -1.94
C ALA A 157 2.01 -20.57 -2.25
N PRO A 158 1.95 -20.06 -3.49
CA PRO A 158 0.96 -19.06 -3.88
C PRO A 158 -0.44 -19.67 -4.03
N ARG A 159 -1.47 -18.85 -3.85
CA ARG A 159 -2.87 -19.18 -4.09
C ARG A 159 -3.59 -18.01 -4.75
N LEU A 160 -4.64 -18.32 -5.51
CA LEU A 160 -5.54 -17.30 -6.03
C LEU A 160 -6.56 -16.88 -4.96
N LEU A 161 -6.93 -15.60 -4.99
CA LEU A 161 -8.01 -15.03 -4.20
C LEU A 161 -9.33 -15.10 -4.98
N SER A 162 -10.44 -15.18 -4.25
CA SER A 162 -11.79 -15.17 -4.83
C SER A 162 -12.28 -13.76 -5.23
N GLY A 163 -11.52 -12.71 -4.90
CA GLY A 163 -11.86 -11.32 -5.20
C GLY A 163 -10.66 -10.37 -5.00
N ALA A 164 -10.90 -9.08 -5.18
CA ALA A 164 -9.91 -8.02 -5.02
C ALA A 164 -10.31 -7.05 -3.89
N PRO A 165 -10.08 -7.41 -2.61
CA PRO A 165 -10.47 -6.58 -1.48
C PRO A 165 -9.55 -5.36 -1.34
N VAL A 166 -10.08 -4.16 -1.59
CA VAL A 166 -9.39 -2.88 -1.42
C VAL A 166 -9.98 -2.14 -0.22
N SER A 167 -9.12 -1.64 0.67
CA SER A 167 -9.52 -0.74 1.75
C SER A 167 -8.67 0.50 1.83
N VAL A 168 -9.23 1.55 2.42
CA VAL A 168 -8.53 2.74 2.88
C VAL A 168 -8.88 2.98 4.34
N GLY A 169 -7.87 3.21 5.18
CA GLY A 169 -8.04 3.27 6.63
C GLY A 169 -8.74 4.52 7.15
N GLY A 170 -8.52 5.69 6.51
CA GLY A 170 -9.05 6.98 6.96
C GLY A 170 -8.37 7.56 8.20
N SER A 171 -7.47 6.81 8.85
CA SER A 171 -6.82 7.21 10.11
C SER A 171 -5.29 7.24 10.04
N GLU A 172 -4.69 6.65 9.01
CA GLU A 172 -3.24 6.60 8.83
C GLU A 172 -2.87 7.15 7.45
N PHE A 173 -1.88 8.05 7.44
CA PHE A 173 -1.38 8.66 6.21
C PHE A 173 -0.08 8.02 5.74
N ALA A 174 0.17 8.08 4.44
CA ALA A 174 1.48 7.77 3.88
C ALA A 174 2.56 8.67 4.50
N GLN A 175 3.74 8.11 4.79
CA GLN A 175 4.87 8.86 5.35
C GLN A 175 5.33 9.97 4.40
N ILE A 176 5.22 9.72 3.10
CA ILE A 176 5.42 10.68 2.02
C ILE A 176 4.48 10.34 0.86
N SER A 177 3.89 11.36 0.25
CA SER A 177 3.22 11.26 -1.05
C SER A 177 4.10 11.95 -2.09
N ILE A 178 4.27 11.35 -3.27
CA ILE A 178 5.02 11.94 -4.39
C ILE A 178 4.08 12.02 -5.59
N ALA A 179 3.98 13.18 -6.22
CA ALA A 179 3.17 13.39 -7.41
C ALA A 179 3.88 14.35 -8.38
N ALA A 180 3.43 14.41 -9.63
CA ALA A 180 3.80 15.50 -10.51
C ALA A 180 3.27 16.83 -9.95
N GLN A 181 4.03 17.91 -10.11
CA GLN A 181 3.63 19.22 -9.60
C GLN A 181 2.34 19.74 -10.24
N GLU A 182 2.11 19.42 -11.51
CA GLU A 182 0.89 19.74 -12.25
C GLU A 182 0.23 18.47 -12.76
N ASN A 183 -1.08 18.33 -12.58
CA ASN A 183 -1.85 17.23 -13.17
C ASN A 183 -2.17 17.52 -14.64
N LYS A 184 -1.18 17.27 -15.51
CA LYS A 184 -1.29 17.42 -16.97
C LYS A 184 -0.57 16.30 -17.69
N VAL A 185 -0.77 16.23 -19.01
CA VAL A 185 0.06 15.41 -19.89
C VAL A 185 1.37 16.15 -20.12
N TYR A 186 2.49 15.57 -19.70
CA TYR A 186 3.81 16.13 -19.95
C TYR A 186 4.30 15.73 -21.34
N GLU A 187 4.67 16.69 -22.17
CA GLU A 187 5.04 16.44 -23.56
C GLU A 187 6.55 16.63 -23.80
N ALA A 188 7.12 15.76 -24.63
CA ALA A 188 8.49 15.91 -25.13
C ALA A 188 8.62 15.27 -26.52
N GLN A 189 9.61 15.71 -27.30
CA GLN A 189 9.90 15.09 -28.60
C GLN A 189 10.71 13.81 -28.43
N ALA A 190 10.42 12.80 -29.25
CA ALA A 190 11.22 11.58 -29.30
C ALA A 190 12.70 11.90 -29.51
N GLY A 191 13.57 11.28 -28.71
CA GLY A 191 15.02 11.54 -28.76
C GLY A 191 15.50 12.76 -27.95
N THR A 192 14.62 13.40 -27.18
CA THR A 192 14.99 14.49 -26.26
C THR A 192 14.92 14.06 -24.79
N THR A 193 15.14 14.98 -23.88
CA THR A 193 14.96 14.77 -22.44
C THR A 193 13.61 15.31 -21.99
N LEU A 194 12.87 14.55 -21.21
CA LEU A 194 11.67 15.01 -20.52
C LEU A 194 11.96 15.23 -19.03
N THR A 195 11.78 16.47 -18.56
CA THR A 195 11.88 16.82 -17.14
C THR A 195 10.49 16.98 -16.55
N ILE A 196 10.23 16.31 -15.44
CA ILE A 196 8.94 16.29 -14.73
C ILE A 196 9.17 16.84 -13.31
N PRO A 197 8.69 18.05 -12.99
CA PRO A 197 8.71 18.57 -11.63
C PRO A 197 7.82 17.72 -10.72
N LEU A 198 8.35 17.35 -9.56
CA LEU A 198 7.68 16.54 -8.55
C LEU A 198 7.43 17.36 -7.28
N VAL A 199 6.30 17.08 -6.64
CA VAL A 199 5.95 17.59 -5.30
C VAL A 199 5.93 16.46 -4.29
N HIS A 200 6.46 16.72 -3.10
CA HIS A 200 6.56 15.78 -2.00
C HIS A 200 5.73 16.29 -0.81
N ILE A 201 4.71 15.52 -0.40
CA ILE A 201 3.93 15.80 0.81
C ILE A 201 4.45 14.89 1.92
N ARG A 202 5.33 15.40 2.78
CA ARG A 202 5.89 14.65 3.90
C ARG A 202 5.04 14.74 5.15
N ARG A 203 4.89 13.61 5.83
CA ARG A 203 4.18 13.47 7.12
C ARG A 203 4.99 12.68 8.15
N GLY A 204 6.00 11.93 7.70
CA GLY A 204 6.91 11.17 8.54
C GLY A 204 8.35 11.70 8.49
N ASP A 205 9.13 11.27 9.46
CA ASP A 205 10.59 11.44 9.46
C ASP A 205 11.26 10.27 8.74
N PHE A 206 12.45 10.50 8.18
CA PHE A 206 13.20 9.50 7.44
C PHE A 206 14.63 9.36 7.97
N SER A 207 15.19 8.16 7.83
CA SER A 207 16.61 7.89 8.02
C SER A 207 17.34 8.07 6.69
N GLY A 208 18.10 9.15 6.57
CA GLY A 208 18.80 9.55 5.34
C GLY A 208 18.21 10.80 4.69
N ALA A 209 19.02 11.48 3.86
CA ALA A 209 18.63 12.74 3.22
C ALA A 209 17.93 12.55 1.85
N THR A 210 18.15 11.40 1.20
CA THR A 210 17.62 11.09 -0.14
C THR A 210 17.16 9.64 -0.24
N THR A 211 16.37 9.33 -1.26
CA THR A 211 16.06 7.96 -1.67
C THR A 211 16.10 7.84 -3.20
N GLY A 212 16.62 6.72 -3.69
CA GLY A 212 16.64 6.43 -5.12
C GLY A 212 15.27 5.95 -5.61
N LEU A 213 14.75 6.58 -6.65
CA LEU A 213 13.54 6.16 -7.33
C LEU A 213 13.86 5.51 -8.68
N ARG A 214 13.11 4.47 -9.00
CA ARG A 214 13.05 3.80 -10.30
C ARG A 214 11.73 4.08 -10.99
N THR A 215 11.64 3.76 -12.27
CA THR A 215 10.47 4.08 -13.12
C THR A 215 9.64 2.83 -13.40
N PHE A 216 8.32 2.94 -13.28
CA PHE A 216 7.37 2.06 -13.95
C PHE A 216 6.91 2.71 -15.25
N GLY A 217 6.75 1.91 -16.31
CA GLY A 217 6.23 2.38 -17.59
C GLY A 217 6.75 1.52 -18.74
N ALA A 218 5.90 1.23 -19.72
CA ALA A 218 6.25 0.36 -20.85
C ALA A 218 7.45 0.95 -21.63
N GLY A 219 8.60 0.27 -21.58
CA GLY A 219 9.85 0.70 -22.23
C GLY A 219 10.63 1.81 -21.49
N LEU A 220 10.01 2.43 -20.48
CA LEU A 220 10.56 3.50 -19.64
C LEU A 220 11.10 2.98 -18.30
N ASP A 221 10.79 1.74 -17.94
CA ASP A 221 11.27 1.03 -16.76
C ASP A 221 12.80 0.81 -16.73
N ARG A 222 13.45 0.96 -17.88
CA ARG A 222 14.92 0.96 -18.04
C ARG A 222 15.57 2.31 -17.74
N ASN A 223 14.79 3.33 -17.36
CA ASN A 223 15.35 4.62 -16.96
C ASN A 223 16.29 4.44 -15.77
N ALA A 224 17.37 5.22 -15.74
CA ALA A 224 18.31 5.17 -14.63
C ALA A 224 17.60 5.59 -13.33
N SER A 225 17.99 4.94 -12.22
CA SER A 225 17.55 5.40 -10.91
C SER A 225 18.04 6.82 -10.68
N PHE A 226 17.21 7.65 -10.04
CA PHE A 226 17.55 9.03 -9.68
C PHE A 226 17.19 9.29 -8.22
N ASP A 227 17.94 10.17 -7.56
CA ASP A 227 17.73 10.46 -6.14
C ASP A 227 16.71 11.59 -5.95
N VAL A 228 15.79 11.40 -5.00
CA VAL A 228 14.88 12.44 -4.55
C VAL A 228 15.17 12.82 -3.09
N PRO A 229 15.09 14.11 -2.73
CA PRO A 229 15.30 14.56 -1.36
C PRO A 229 14.14 14.14 -0.44
N LEU A 230 14.50 13.63 0.73
CA LEU A 230 13.60 13.39 1.86
C LEU A 230 13.54 14.60 2.80
N THR A 231 14.23 15.69 2.48
CA THR A 231 14.29 16.94 3.25
C THR A 231 13.79 18.20 2.50
N ALA A 232 13.53 18.13 1.19
CA ALA A 232 12.88 19.18 0.40
C ALA A 232 11.51 18.76 -0.16
N ASP A 233 10.58 19.70 -0.33
CA ASP A 233 9.19 19.42 -0.74
C ASP A 233 9.02 19.29 -2.25
N GLN A 234 10.12 19.44 -3.01
CA GLN A 234 10.12 19.42 -4.47
C GLN A 234 11.37 18.70 -4.99
N SER A 235 11.24 18.11 -6.17
CA SER A 235 12.34 17.53 -6.93
C SER A 235 12.00 17.48 -8.42
N GLU A 236 12.86 16.91 -9.24
CA GLU A 236 12.59 16.69 -10.66
C GLU A 236 12.97 15.26 -11.04
N ALA A 237 12.13 14.62 -11.86
CA ALA A 237 12.47 13.40 -12.56
C ALA A 237 12.91 13.73 -13.98
N VAL A 238 13.99 13.12 -14.44
CA VAL A 238 14.53 13.32 -15.79
C VAL A 238 14.49 11.99 -16.54
N LEU A 239 13.83 11.97 -17.69
CA LEU A 239 13.76 10.83 -18.59
C LEU A 239 14.56 11.14 -19.86
N ASP A 240 15.60 10.37 -20.13
CA ASP A 240 16.39 10.46 -21.36
C ASP A 240 15.74 9.59 -22.46
N LEU A 241 14.87 10.20 -23.27
CA LEU A 241 14.10 9.48 -24.29
C LEU A 241 14.98 9.01 -25.46
N ALA A 242 16.12 9.67 -25.71
CA ALA A 242 17.11 9.21 -26.68
C ALA A 242 17.74 7.88 -26.23
N LYS A 243 18.20 7.82 -24.98
CA LYS A 243 18.78 6.60 -24.41
C LYS A 243 17.76 5.48 -24.30
N LEU A 244 16.52 5.81 -23.94
CA LEU A 244 15.42 4.84 -23.82
C LEU A 244 14.88 4.37 -25.18
N LYS A 245 15.14 5.13 -26.25
CA LYS A 245 14.59 4.92 -27.60
C LYS A 245 13.06 4.85 -27.57
N THR A 246 12.45 5.72 -26.79
CA THR A 246 10.99 5.73 -26.58
C THR A 246 10.30 6.18 -27.87
N PRO A 247 9.44 5.35 -28.49
CA PRO A 247 8.71 5.76 -29.68
C PRO A 247 7.67 6.84 -29.35
N PRO A 248 7.17 7.56 -30.37
CA PRO A 248 6.04 8.47 -30.18
C PRO A 248 4.80 7.72 -29.68
N GLY A 249 4.05 8.34 -28.78
CA GLY A 249 2.85 7.75 -28.20
C GLY A 249 2.50 8.32 -26.83
N ASP A 250 1.39 7.83 -26.28
CA ASP A 250 0.91 8.17 -24.95
C ASP A 250 1.32 7.09 -23.96
N TYR A 251 1.88 7.52 -22.84
CA TYR A 251 2.36 6.65 -21.77
C TYR A 251 1.84 7.11 -20.42
N THR A 252 1.67 6.15 -19.54
CA THR A 252 1.51 6.42 -18.11
C THR A 252 2.71 5.83 -17.39
N ILE A 253 3.27 6.59 -16.47
CA ILE A 253 4.41 6.18 -15.65
C ILE A 253 4.11 6.40 -14.16
N ALA A 254 4.92 5.80 -13.30
CA ALA A 254 5.04 6.17 -11.90
C ALA A 254 6.46 5.91 -11.43
N PHE A 255 6.87 6.55 -10.35
CA PHE A 255 8.17 6.33 -9.74
C PHE A 255 8.03 5.52 -8.47
N TYR A 256 9.02 4.70 -8.14
CA TYR A 256 8.97 3.88 -6.94
C TYR A 256 10.34 3.73 -6.28
N GLY A 257 10.33 3.67 -4.95
CA GLY A 257 11.53 3.55 -4.13
C GLY A 257 11.22 2.97 -2.77
N SER A 258 12.26 2.83 -1.95
CA SER A 258 12.15 2.17 -0.64
C SER A 258 12.90 2.94 0.45
N PRO A 259 12.48 4.18 0.80
CA PRO A 259 13.11 4.94 1.87
C PRO A 259 12.96 4.26 3.24
N VAL A 260 13.86 4.57 4.16
CA VAL A 260 13.75 4.13 5.55
C VAL A 260 12.96 5.19 6.33
N ALA A 261 11.70 4.91 6.64
CA ALA A 261 10.82 5.81 7.38
C ALA A 261 10.83 5.50 8.89
N LYS A 262 10.73 6.52 9.72
CA LYS A 262 10.57 6.40 11.18
C LYS A 262 9.09 6.29 11.54
N HIS A 263 8.53 5.13 11.27
CA HIS A 263 7.11 4.88 11.46
C HIS A 263 6.73 4.84 12.95
N ARG A 264 5.61 5.48 13.28
CA ARG A 264 4.98 5.43 14.62
C ARG A 264 3.63 4.74 14.50
N HIS A 265 3.39 3.72 15.31
CA HIS A 265 2.11 3.06 15.34
C HIS A 265 1.10 3.86 16.18
N ASN A 266 -0.04 4.21 15.59
CA ASN A 266 -1.18 4.85 16.24
C ASN A 266 -0.84 6.04 17.18
N PRO A 267 -0.16 7.09 16.68
CA PRO A 267 0.24 8.24 17.51
C PRO A 267 -0.96 8.97 18.14
N ASP A 268 -2.13 8.94 17.52
CA ASP A 268 -3.36 9.56 18.03
C ASP A 268 -3.84 8.93 19.34
N ALA A 269 -3.51 7.66 19.61
CA ALA A 269 -3.81 7.02 20.89
C ALA A 269 -3.07 7.69 22.06
N VAL A 270 -1.87 8.23 21.84
CA VAL A 270 -1.13 8.99 22.84
C VAL A 270 -1.89 10.27 23.18
N LEU A 271 -2.28 11.05 22.16
CA LEU A 271 -3.05 12.28 22.33
C LEU A 271 -4.39 12.02 23.04
N LYS A 272 -5.05 10.90 22.75
CA LYS A 272 -6.27 10.50 23.43
C LYS A 272 -6.01 10.17 24.90
N ALA A 273 -4.98 9.38 25.19
CA ALA A 273 -4.62 8.99 26.55
C ALA A 273 -4.17 10.18 27.41
N GLU A 274 -3.48 11.17 26.83
CA GLU A 274 -3.14 12.43 27.51
C GLU A 274 -4.39 13.20 27.94
N ARG A 275 -5.40 13.29 27.07
CA ARG A 275 -6.69 13.93 27.39
C ARG A 275 -7.43 13.17 28.49
N GLU A 276 -7.46 11.84 28.42
CA GLU A 276 -8.09 11.00 29.44
C GLU A 276 -7.40 11.18 30.80
N LEU A 277 -6.07 11.20 30.85
CA LEU A 277 -5.32 11.44 32.09
C LEU A 277 -5.61 12.82 32.66
N LYS A 278 -5.65 13.86 31.81
CA LYS A 278 -5.98 15.22 32.23
C LYS A 278 -7.40 15.30 32.83
N GLN A 279 -8.38 14.65 32.21
CA GLN A 279 -9.74 14.59 32.73
C GLN A 279 -9.83 13.83 34.05
N ALA A 280 -9.15 12.68 34.17
CA ALA A 280 -9.11 11.91 35.41
C ALA A 280 -8.46 12.70 36.56
N GLN A 281 -7.42 13.48 36.27
CA GLN A 281 -6.77 14.33 37.28
C GLN A 281 -7.71 15.44 37.77
N GLN A 282 -8.46 16.08 36.87
CA GLN A 282 -9.46 17.08 37.25
C GLN A 282 -10.54 16.49 38.16
N GLN A 283 -11.03 15.28 37.84
CA GLN A 283 -12.01 14.57 38.67
C GLN A 283 -11.43 14.19 40.04
N LEU A 284 -10.15 13.82 40.11
CA LEU A 284 -9.47 13.54 41.38
C LEU A 284 -9.34 14.81 42.23
N ASP A 285 -9.01 15.95 41.62
CA ASP A 285 -8.90 17.22 42.33
C ASP A 285 -10.27 17.63 42.92
N GLU A 286 -11.35 17.51 42.14
CA GLU A 286 -12.73 17.75 42.58
C GLU A 286 -13.16 16.79 43.70
N ALA A 287 -12.93 15.48 43.53
CA ALA A 287 -13.27 14.48 44.53
C ALA A 287 -12.45 14.63 45.82
N THR A 288 -11.20 15.08 45.71
CA THR A 288 -10.36 15.38 46.87
C THR A 288 -10.90 16.58 47.64
N ALA A 289 -11.24 17.68 46.94
CA ALA A 289 -11.81 18.86 47.56
C ALA A 289 -13.14 18.54 48.27
N GLU A 290 -14.00 17.74 47.64
CA GLU A 290 -15.28 17.30 48.21
C GLU A 290 -15.08 16.40 49.44
N SER A 291 -14.19 15.40 49.34
CA SER A 291 -13.86 14.51 50.45
C SER A 291 -13.28 15.29 51.65
N ASP A 292 -12.41 16.26 51.41
CA ASP A 292 -11.82 17.08 52.46
C ASP A 292 -12.84 18.04 53.09
N ARG A 293 -13.81 18.54 52.30
CA ARG A 293 -14.92 19.37 52.80
C ARG A 293 -15.83 18.55 53.70
N LEU A 294 -16.35 17.42 53.23
CA LEU A 294 -17.29 16.58 53.99
C LEU A 294 -16.64 15.95 55.24
N ALA A 295 -15.34 15.66 55.20
CA ALA A 295 -14.61 15.23 56.39
C ALA A 295 -14.58 16.30 57.49
N LYS A 296 -14.41 17.58 57.12
CA LYS A 296 -14.45 18.70 58.07
C LYS A 296 -15.86 18.94 58.61
N GLU A 297 -16.88 18.85 57.76
CA GLU A 297 -18.28 18.98 58.16
C GLU A 297 -18.71 17.86 59.12
N ALA A 298 -18.30 16.61 58.85
CA ALA A 298 -18.55 15.48 59.74
C ALA A 298 -17.92 15.69 61.13
N ALA A 299 -16.71 16.23 61.19
CA ALA A 299 -16.02 16.54 62.44
C ALA A 299 -16.71 17.66 63.26
N ALA A 300 -17.49 18.53 62.60
CA ALA A 300 -18.20 19.65 63.22
C ALA A 300 -19.72 19.40 63.41
N ALA A 301 -20.23 18.23 63.02
CA ALA A 301 -21.66 17.93 63.00
C ALA A 301 -22.28 17.82 64.41
N SER A 302 -23.52 18.30 64.54
CA SER A 302 -24.34 18.13 65.75
C SER A 302 -24.87 16.68 65.87
N ALA A 303 -25.27 16.27 67.08
CA ALA A 303 -25.70 14.89 67.34
C ALA A 303 -26.85 14.40 66.44
N ASP A 304 -27.74 15.31 66.01
CA ASP A 304 -28.92 14.99 65.20
C ASP A 304 -28.59 14.80 63.71
N GLN A 305 -27.48 15.37 63.21
CA GLN A 305 -27.06 15.32 61.80
C GLN A 305 -25.83 14.42 61.56
N LYS A 306 -25.22 13.93 62.65
CA LYS A 306 -23.94 13.23 62.62
C LYS A 306 -23.92 12.01 61.70
N ASN A 307 -24.95 11.16 61.77
CA ASN A 307 -25.00 9.92 60.98
C ASN A 307 -25.07 10.18 59.47
N GLU A 308 -25.85 11.18 59.04
CA GLU A 308 -26.03 11.52 57.62
C GLU A 308 -24.75 12.12 57.02
N ILE A 309 -24.10 13.04 57.75
CA ILE A 309 -22.85 13.67 57.28
C ILE A 309 -21.68 12.68 57.31
N GLU A 310 -21.63 11.76 58.28
CA GLU A 310 -20.64 10.67 58.30
C GLU A 310 -20.80 9.71 57.10
N GLU A 311 -22.04 9.40 56.70
CA GLU A 311 -22.31 8.57 55.51
C GLU A 311 -21.87 9.28 54.22
N LEU A 312 -22.22 10.55 54.05
CA LEU A 312 -21.78 11.37 52.91
C LEU A 312 -20.25 11.50 52.84
N SER A 313 -19.60 11.72 54.00
CA SER A 313 -18.14 11.77 54.10
C SER A 313 -17.49 10.45 53.68
N ARG A 314 -18.06 9.31 54.09
CA ARG A 314 -17.59 7.99 53.66
C ARG A 314 -17.76 7.79 52.15
N ALA A 315 -18.92 8.13 51.59
CA ALA A 315 -19.16 8.05 50.15
C ALA A 315 -18.18 8.94 49.35
N ALA A 316 -17.88 10.14 49.84
CA ALA A 316 -16.90 11.05 49.21
C ALA A 316 -15.47 10.49 49.27
N ALA A 317 -15.08 9.85 50.37
CA ALA A 317 -13.79 9.16 50.47
C ALA A 317 -13.69 7.96 49.50
N GLU A 318 -14.78 7.21 49.32
CA GLU A 318 -14.85 6.13 48.32
C GLU A 318 -14.78 6.68 46.88
N ASN A 319 -15.45 7.80 46.59
CA ASN A 319 -15.35 8.50 45.31
C ASN A 319 -13.94 9.01 45.03
N LYS A 320 -13.26 9.59 46.03
CA LYS A 320 -11.84 9.99 45.92
C LYS A 320 -10.96 8.79 45.56
N LYS A 321 -11.12 7.66 46.26
CA LYS A 321 -10.37 6.43 45.97
C LYS A 321 -10.64 5.89 44.56
N ALA A 322 -11.89 5.98 44.07
CA ALA A 322 -12.24 5.62 42.70
C ALA A 322 -11.60 6.57 41.67
N ALA A 323 -11.51 7.87 41.97
CA ALA A 323 -10.82 8.84 41.13
C ALA A 323 -9.30 8.60 41.09
N GLU A 324 -8.66 8.26 42.23
CA GLU A 324 -7.25 7.86 42.29
C GLU A 324 -6.97 6.63 41.41
N ALA A 325 -7.84 5.61 41.49
CA ALA A 325 -7.74 4.43 40.63
C ALA A 325 -7.93 4.77 39.14
N SER A 326 -8.79 5.74 38.81
CA SER A 326 -9.02 6.22 37.45
C SER A 326 -7.80 6.94 36.88
N VAL A 327 -7.13 7.78 37.68
CA VAL A 327 -5.85 8.41 37.33
C VAL A 327 -4.78 7.35 37.08
N ALA A 328 -4.63 6.37 37.99
CA ALA A 328 -3.65 5.28 37.81
C ALA A 328 -3.91 4.47 36.53
N ALA A 329 -5.17 4.20 36.20
CA ALA A 329 -5.54 3.51 34.96
C ALA A 329 -5.25 4.36 33.71
N ALA A 330 -5.55 5.66 33.74
CA ALA A 330 -5.27 6.57 32.63
C ALA A 330 -3.76 6.76 32.40
N ASP A 331 -2.98 6.88 33.48
CA ASP A 331 -1.51 6.96 33.42
C ASP A 331 -0.90 5.69 32.80
N LYS A 332 -1.41 4.50 33.20
CA LYS A 332 -1.01 3.24 32.57
C LYS A 332 -1.33 3.21 31.07
N ARG A 333 -2.53 3.65 30.66
CA ARG A 333 -2.90 3.73 29.23
C ARG A 333 -1.97 4.66 28.47
N LEU A 334 -1.61 5.81 29.04
CA LEU A 334 -0.67 6.75 28.42
C LEU A 334 0.72 6.13 28.25
N LYS A 335 1.23 5.43 29.26
CA LYS A 335 2.51 4.70 29.18
C LYS A 335 2.48 3.61 28.13
N ASP A 336 1.43 2.81 28.08
CA ASP A 336 1.25 1.73 27.10
C ASP A 336 1.16 2.31 25.67
N ALA A 337 0.35 3.36 25.46
CA ALA A 337 0.22 4.05 24.16
C ALA A 337 1.55 4.69 23.71
N THR A 338 2.26 5.36 24.62
CA THR A 338 3.56 6.00 24.34
C THR A 338 4.62 4.96 23.96
N THR A 339 4.61 3.80 24.61
CA THR A 339 5.53 2.69 24.31
C THR A 339 5.24 2.10 22.93
N GLN A 340 3.95 1.93 22.58
CA GLN A 340 3.55 1.43 21.27
C GLN A 340 3.86 2.42 20.13
N ALA A 341 3.71 3.71 20.39
CA ALA A 341 3.95 4.77 19.43
C ALA A 341 5.43 5.15 19.24
N GLN A 342 6.36 4.46 19.92
CA GLN A 342 7.79 4.69 19.75
C GLN A 342 8.19 4.52 18.27
N PRO A 343 8.96 5.48 17.70
CA PRO A 343 9.38 5.41 16.30
C PRO A 343 10.22 4.17 16.04
N LYS A 344 9.98 3.51 14.91
CA LYS A 344 10.79 2.39 14.42
C LYS A 344 11.14 2.60 12.97
N ASP A 345 12.39 2.32 12.64
CA ASP A 345 12.86 2.35 11.26
C ASP A 345 12.24 1.17 10.50
N ILE A 346 11.44 1.50 9.49
CA ILE A 346 10.89 0.54 8.53
C ILE A 346 11.36 0.91 7.13
N VAL A 347 11.58 -0.08 6.28
CA VAL A 347 11.74 0.17 4.84
C VAL A 347 10.32 0.24 4.27
N ASP A 348 9.90 1.43 3.85
CA ASP A 348 8.55 1.66 3.32
C ASP A 348 8.61 1.69 1.79
N ILE A 349 7.67 1.02 1.10
CA ILE A 349 7.60 1.14 -0.36
C ILE A 349 6.80 2.39 -0.68
N VAL A 350 7.43 3.32 -1.37
CA VAL A 350 6.79 4.54 -1.86
C VAL A 350 6.63 4.41 -3.36
N VAL A 351 5.41 4.67 -3.84
CA VAL A 351 5.09 4.80 -5.27
C VAL A 351 4.49 6.19 -5.47
N SER A 352 4.90 6.90 -6.51
CA SER A 352 4.29 8.17 -6.87
C SER A 352 2.86 7.95 -7.39
N GLU A 353 2.07 9.01 -7.40
CA GLU A 353 0.86 9.06 -8.22
C GLU A 353 1.21 8.81 -9.71
N PRO A 354 0.25 8.28 -10.51
CA PRO A 354 0.44 8.08 -11.94
C PRO A 354 0.64 9.42 -12.66
N ILE A 355 1.54 9.43 -13.64
CA ILE A 355 1.88 10.60 -14.44
C ILE A 355 1.66 10.27 -15.91
N ALA A 356 0.84 11.07 -16.59
CA ALA A 356 0.61 10.96 -18.02
C ALA A 356 1.70 11.73 -18.78
N ILE A 357 2.30 11.08 -19.79
CA ILE A 357 3.27 11.70 -20.68
C ILE A 357 2.91 11.40 -22.14
N ARG A 358 3.27 12.31 -23.03
CA ARG A 358 3.10 12.16 -24.48
C ARG A 358 4.42 12.41 -25.18
N ILE A 359 4.88 11.41 -25.93
CA ILE A 359 6.08 11.53 -26.75
C ILE A 359 5.65 11.88 -28.17
N LEU A 360 6.03 13.07 -28.62
CA LEU A 360 5.74 13.56 -29.97
C LEU A 360 6.78 13.00 -30.97
N PRO A 361 6.44 12.86 -32.26
CA PRO A 361 7.42 12.58 -33.29
C PRO A 361 8.60 13.55 -33.23
N ALA A 362 9.81 13.07 -33.55
CA ALA A 362 10.95 13.96 -33.73
C ALA A 362 10.66 14.94 -34.87
N GLU A 363 11.01 16.22 -34.70
CA GLU A 363 10.90 17.18 -35.79
C GLU A 363 11.72 16.70 -37.00
N SER A 364 11.08 16.68 -38.17
CA SER A 364 11.76 16.41 -39.42
C SER A 364 12.76 17.53 -39.67
N LYS A 365 14.06 17.19 -39.69
CA LYS A 365 15.13 18.11 -40.07
C LYS A 365 15.06 18.50 -41.54
#